data_AF-A0A937KQK3-F1
#
_entry.id   AF-A0A937KQK3-F1
#
_cell.length_a   1.000
_cell.length_b   1.000
_cell.length_c   1.000
_cell.angle_alpha   90.00
_cell.angle_beta   90.00
_cell.angle_gamma   90.00
#
_symmetry.space_group_name_H-M   'P 1'
#
loop_
_entity.id
_entity.type
_entity.pdbx_description
1 polymer ?
#
loop_
_entity_poly.entity_id
_entity_poly.type
_entity_poly.pdbx_seq_one_letter_code
_entity_poly.pdbx_strand_id
1 'polypeptide(L)'
;MNKNIVIVNYTYPPFNTIGSRRWAKFSKELANRGYTIHVIYSKNPYDQDSNWTKDIVNENIVKYELKNYFLKLFYIEALNKKKNCIGNGQENRMS
;
A
#
# COMPACT_ATOMS: atom_id res chain seq x y z
N MET A 1 -23.96 -12.33 13.43
CA MET A 1 -23.12 -12.81 12.31
C MET A 1 -21.82 -12.02 12.33
N ASN A 2 -20.68 -12.67 12.55
CA ASN A 2 -19.37 -12.03 12.35
C ASN A 2 -19.13 -11.94 10.85
N LYS A 3 -19.09 -10.71 10.31
CA LYS A 3 -18.83 -10.46 8.90
C LYS A 3 -17.34 -10.18 8.72
N ASN A 4 -16.74 -10.82 7.73
CA ASN A 4 -15.33 -10.65 7.37
C ASN A 4 -15.20 -9.64 6.23
N ILE A 5 -14.24 -8.72 6.36
CA ILE A 5 -13.94 -7.70 5.35
C ILE A 5 -12.47 -7.80 4.98
N VAL A 6 -12.17 -7.85 3.68
CA VAL A 6 -10.80 -7.83 3.16
C VAL A 6 -10.47 -6.44 2.64
N ILE A 7 -9.37 -5.87 3.11
CA ILE A 7 -8.79 -4.61 2.63
C ILE A 7 -7.48 -4.95 1.93
N VAL A 8 -7.37 -4.62 0.65
CA VAL A 8 -6.14 -4.75 -0.13
C VAL A 8 -5.63 -3.36 -0.44
N ASN A 9 -4.44 -3.03 0.06
CA ASN A 9 -3.81 -1.74 -0.20
C ASN A 9 -2.31 -1.87 -0.36
N TYR A 10 -1.66 -0.87 -0.96
CA TYR A 10 -0.21 -0.85 -1.04
C TYR A 10 0.41 -0.37 0.28
N THR A 11 -0.11 0.72 0.83
CA THR A 11 0.42 1.39 2.01
C THR A 11 -0.49 1.19 3.23
N TYR A 12 0.08 0.63 4.30
CA TYR A 12 -0.56 0.39 5.60
C TYR A 12 0.47 0.61 6.72
N PRO A 13 0.13 0.85 8.00
CA PRO A 13 1.19 0.99 9.00
C PRO A 13 2.09 -0.25 9.01
N PRO A 14 3.42 -0.09 9.04
CA PRO A 14 4.16 1.09 9.53
C PRO A 14 4.45 2.21 8.50
N PHE A 15 3.94 2.17 7.26
CA PHE A 15 4.15 3.28 6.32
C PHE A 15 3.70 4.63 6.92
N ASN A 16 4.57 5.63 6.93
CA ASN A 16 4.25 6.95 7.46
C ASN A 16 3.63 7.89 6.40
N THR A 17 2.60 7.43 5.71
CA THR A 17 1.91 8.19 4.66
C THR A 17 0.45 8.49 5.02
N ILE A 18 -0.13 9.50 4.38
CA ILE A 18 -1.56 9.84 4.56
C ILE A 18 -2.47 8.69 4.13
N GLY A 19 -2.05 7.87 3.15
CA GLY A 19 -2.78 6.66 2.73
C GLY A 19 -2.85 5.62 3.84
N SER A 20 -1.68 5.29 4.41
CA SER A 20 -1.56 4.40 5.56
C SER A 20 -2.42 4.83 6.74
N ARG A 21 -2.38 6.13 7.12
CA ARG A 21 -3.22 6.69 8.19
C ARG A 21 -4.72 6.47 7.97
N ARG A 22 -5.21 6.72 6.74
CA ARG A 22 -6.64 6.55 6.41
C ARG A 22 -7.06 5.10 6.56
N TRP A 23 -6.28 4.17 6.01
CA TRP A 23 -6.58 2.75 6.10
C TRP A 23 -6.51 2.22 7.53
N ALA A 24 -5.57 2.70 8.35
CA ALA A 24 -5.48 2.36 9.77
C ALA A 24 -6.77 2.74 10.52
N LYS A 25 -7.20 4.00 10.40
CA LYS A 25 -8.42 4.50 11.05
C LYS A 25 -9.67 3.77 10.56
N PHE A 26 -9.76 3.50 9.26
CA PHE A 26 -10.89 2.78 8.68
C PHE A 26 -10.97 1.34 9.20
N SER A 27 -9.84 0.63 9.22
CA SER A 27 -9.78 -0.74 9.76
C SER A 27 -10.14 -0.78 11.24
N LYS A 28 -9.62 0.17 12.02
CA LYS A 28 -9.93 0.33 13.46
C LYS A 28 -11.42 0.50 13.70
N GLU A 29 -12.06 1.40 12.95
CA GLU A 29 -13.48 1.69 13.13
C GLU A 29 -14.35 0.48 12.79
N LEU A 30 -14.02 -0.27 11.73
CA LEU A 30 -14.75 -1.50 11.40
C LEU A 30 -14.49 -2.60 12.43
N ALA A 31 -13.26 -2.77 12.88
CA ALA A 31 -12.91 -3.72 13.94
C ALA A 31 -13.68 -3.43 15.24
N ASN A 32 -13.78 -2.15 15.63
CA ASN A 32 -14.55 -1.71 16.80
C ASN A 32 -16.06 -1.98 16.67
N ARG A 33 -16.58 -2.07 15.44
CA ARG A 33 -17.98 -2.43 15.16
C ARG A 33 -18.22 -3.95 15.14
N GLY A 34 -17.21 -4.75 15.47
CA GLY A 34 -17.30 -6.22 15.54
C GLY A 34 -17.08 -6.94 14.20
N TYR A 35 -16.54 -6.27 13.19
CA TYR A 35 -16.13 -6.92 11.94
C TYR A 35 -14.71 -7.47 12.07
N THR A 36 -14.45 -8.65 11.50
CA THR A 36 -13.09 -9.16 11.35
C THR A 36 -12.49 -8.60 10.06
N ILE A 37 -11.38 -7.90 10.18
CA ILE A 37 -10.71 -7.20 9.09
C ILE A 37 -9.44 -7.93 8.72
N HIS A 38 -9.34 -8.34 7.47
CA HIS A 38 -8.13 -8.92 6.88
C HIS A 38 -7.46 -7.86 6.03
N VAL A 39 -6.23 -7.48 6.35
CA VAL A 39 -5.49 -6.45 5.62
C VAL A 39 -4.30 -7.06 4.90
N ILE A 40 -4.31 -6.97 3.58
CA ILE A 40 -3.19 -7.37 2.73
C ILE A 40 -2.47 -6.10 2.29
N TYR A 41 -1.18 -6.00 2.62
CA TYR A 41 -0.37 -4.81 2.37
C TYR A 41 1.06 -5.15 1.97
N SER A 42 1.76 -4.20 1.36
CA SER A 42 3.16 -4.40 0.98
C SER A 42 4.10 -4.27 2.18
N LYS A 43 5.24 -4.94 2.16
CA LYS A 43 6.30 -4.73 3.14
C LYS A 43 6.83 -3.29 3.07
N ASN A 44 6.84 -2.59 4.21
CA ASN A 44 7.46 -1.27 4.30
C ASN A 44 8.98 -1.39 4.04
N PRO A 45 9.54 -0.70 3.02
CA PRO A 45 10.98 -0.74 2.75
C PRO A 45 11.81 0.16 3.68
N TYR A 46 11.17 0.95 4.55
CA TYR A 46 11.83 1.92 5.42
C TYR A 46 11.74 1.50 6.89
N ASP A 47 12.82 1.70 7.65
CA ASP A 47 12.91 1.44 9.10
C ASP A 47 12.32 2.58 9.94
N GLN A 48 11.17 3.10 9.52
CA GLN A 48 10.44 4.13 10.28
C GLN A 48 9.10 3.57 10.73
N ASP A 49 8.90 3.61 12.04
CA ASP A 49 7.59 3.38 12.63
C ASP A 49 6.66 4.57 12.39
N SER A 50 5.37 4.27 12.32
CA SER A 50 4.33 5.29 12.22
C SER A 50 3.61 5.44 13.55
N ASN A 51 3.26 6.69 13.91
CA ASN A 51 2.37 6.98 15.04
C ASN A 51 1.01 6.26 14.94
N TRP A 52 0.64 5.77 13.76
CA TRP A 52 -0.62 5.07 13.48
C TRP A 52 -0.51 3.55 13.63
N THR A 53 0.67 2.99 13.90
CA THR A 53 0.84 1.55 14.19
C THR A 53 -0.01 1.12 15.39
N LYS A 54 -0.21 2.01 16.37
CA LYS A 54 -1.09 1.75 17.52
C LYS A 54 -2.57 1.61 17.15
N ASP A 55 -3.02 2.22 16.06
CA ASP A 55 -4.43 2.16 15.63
C ASP A 55 -4.80 0.80 15.02
N ILE A 56 -3.80 0.00 14.64
CA ILE A 56 -3.98 -1.35 14.05
C ILE A 56 -3.67 -2.47 15.06
N VAL A 57 -3.56 -2.14 16.34
CA VAL A 57 -3.47 -3.10 17.45
C VAL A 57 -4.89 -3.42 17.91
N ASN A 58 -5.52 -4.39 17.26
CA ASN A 58 -6.87 -4.87 17.57
C ASN A 58 -6.97 -6.36 17.22
N GLU A 59 -7.61 -7.16 18.07
CA GLU A 59 -7.78 -8.61 17.87
C GLU A 59 -8.56 -8.97 16.59
N ASN A 60 -9.44 -8.07 16.15
CA ASN A 60 -10.24 -8.22 14.95
C ASN A 60 -9.51 -7.75 13.68
N ILE A 61 -8.24 -7.34 13.76
CA ILE A 61 -7.44 -6.93 12.59
C ILE A 61 -6.32 -7.95 12.36
N VAL A 62 -6.48 -8.74 11.29
CA VAL A 62 -5.50 -9.73 10.82
C VAL A 62 -4.69 -9.14 9.67
N LYS A 63 -3.36 -9.27 9.75
CA LYS A 63 -2.40 -8.57 8.88
C LYS A 63 -1.62 -9.57 8.02
N TYR A 64 -1.58 -9.33 6.72
CA TYR A 64 -0.86 -10.13 5.73
C TYR A 64 0.12 -9.24 4.97
N GLU A 65 1.39 -9.31 5.35
CA GLU A 65 2.46 -8.58 4.67
C GLU A 65 2.94 -9.36 3.44
N LEU A 66 2.93 -8.69 2.28
CA LEU A 66 3.47 -9.21 1.04
C LEU A 66 4.93 -8.76 0.86
N LYS A 67 5.83 -9.74 0.72
CA LYS A 67 7.23 -9.49 0.32
C LYS A 67 7.25 -8.88 -1.08
N ASN A 68 8.16 -7.93 -1.30
CA ASN A 68 8.27 -7.03 -2.47
C ASN A 68 8.58 -7.71 -3.83
N TYR A 69 7.77 -8.69 -4.26
CA TYR A 69 7.80 -9.18 -5.63
C TYR A 69 6.80 -8.43 -6.53
N PHE A 70 5.73 -7.87 -5.94
CA PHE A 70 4.59 -7.34 -6.71
C PHE A 70 4.78 -5.94 -7.31
N LEU A 71 5.80 -5.16 -6.91
CA LEU A 71 6.09 -3.86 -7.56
C LEU A 71 7.39 -3.80 -8.35
N LYS A 72 8.31 -4.76 -8.24
CA LYS A 72 9.55 -4.66 -9.04
C LYS A 72 9.24 -4.72 -10.53
N LEU A 73 8.33 -5.61 -10.94
CA LEU A 73 7.94 -5.77 -12.35
C LEU A 73 7.16 -4.56 -12.88
N PHE A 74 6.10 -4.13 -12.20
CA PHE A 74 5.30 -2.97 -12.64
C PHE A 74 6.05 -1.64 -12.53
N TYR A 75 6.91 -1.46 -11.53
CA TYR A 75 7.74 -0.25 -11.42
C TYR A 75 8.81 -0.21 -12.52
N ILE A 76 9.47 -1.33 -12.81
CA ILE A 76 10.40 -1.43 -13.94
C ILE A 76 9.66 -1.15 -15.26
N GLU A 77 8.46 -1.69 -15.44
CA GLU A 77 7.66 -1.47 -16.64
C GLU A 77 7.24 0.00 -16.79
N ALA A 78 6.80 0.64 -15.71
CA ALA A 78 6.48 2.07 -15.70
C ALA A 78 7.71 2.95 -15.98
N LEU A 79 8.88 2.60 -15.44
CA LEU A 79 10.14 3.30 -15.72
C LEU A 79 10.59 3.10 -17.19
N ASN A 80 10.48 1.89 -17.71
CA ASN A 80 10.80 1.58 -19.10
C ASN A 80 9.87 2.32 -20.07
N LYS A 81 8.58 2.39 -19.75
CA LYS A 81 7.59 3.16 -20.52
C LYS A 81 7.94 4.66 -20.51
N LYS A 82 8.35 5.20 -19.36
CA LYS A 82 8.81 6.60 -19.25
C LYS A 82 10.08 6.88 -20.07
N LYS A 83 11.04 5.95 -20.12
CA LYS A 83 12.24 6.08 -20.97
C LYS A 83 11.91 6.07 -22.47
N ASN A 84 11.00 5.20 -22.90
CA ASN A 84 10.56 5.15 -24.31
C ASN A 84 9.80 6.42 -24.74
N CYS A 85 9.04 7.04 -23.83
CA CYS A 85 8.39 8.33 -24.11
C CYS A 85 9.37 9.49 -24.26
N ILE A 86 10.55 9.43 -23.63
CA ILE A 86 11.58 10.48 -23.71
C ILE A 86 12.51 10.26 -24.92
N GLY A 87 12.76 9.01 -25.30
CA GLY A 87 13.61 8.66 -26.45
C GLY A 87 13.03 9.02 -27.82
N ASN A 88 11.70 9.04 -27.98
CA ASN A 88 11.05 9.31 -29.27
C ASN A 88 10.77 10.80 -29.54
N GLY A 89 11.22 11.72 -28.67
CA GLY A 89 10.91 13.16 -28.74
C GLY A 89 12.02 14.06 -29.29
N GLN A 90 13.17 13.50 -29.70
CA GLN A 90 14.35 14.29 -30.08
C GLN A 90 14.71 14.24 -31.58
N GLU A 91 13.98 13.49 -32.41
CA GLU A 91 14.40 13.27 -33.82
C GLU A 91 13.68 14.17 -34.86
N ASN A 92 12.67 14.97 -34.48
CA ASN A 92 11.92 15.82 -35.43
C ASN A 92 12.11 17.34 -35.21
N ARG A 93 13.35 17.80 -35.04
CA ARG A 93 13.71 19.23 -35.09
C ARG A 93 15.07 19.45 -35.76
N MET A 94 15.25 18.97 -36.99
CA MET A 94 16.24 19.51 -37.94
C MET A 94 15.87 19.05 -39.35
N SER A 95 15.06 19.88 -40.01
CA SER A 95 14.94 19.98 -41.46
C SER A 95 14.16 21.24 -41.77
#